data_AF-A0A376DBQ3-F1
#
_entry.id   AF-A0A376DBQ3-F1
#
_cell.length_a   1.000
_cell.length_b   1.000
_cell.length_c   1.000
_cell.angle_alpha   90.00
_cell.angle_beta   90.00
_cell.angle_gamma   90.00
#
_symmetry.space_group_name_H-M   'P 1'
#
loop_
_entity.id
_entity.type
_entity.pdbx_description
1 polymer ?
#
loop_
_entity_poly.entity_id
_entity_poly.type
_entity_poly.pdbx_seq_one_letter_code
_entity_poly.pdbx_strand_id
1 'polypeptide(L)'
;MHKKSILALALIMAPLFAQAAATQGQLTFTWQGTIPAVDVVSTSWSFTDAAGNDYTPIPIVLQATIADDNTLDLVTQAPATFEIRSATSANNLSGISAYLASPPVSTGLIKQLTLKETLAAPNAGEVVVVLNNNALKTGSSNAVTIQNNINNAAAAMSLALYAKVAQDGYTPGSSVSFSTPIIFSVDVTARNG
;
A
#
# COMPACT_ATOMS: atom_id res chain seq x y z
N MET A 1 -20.04 -56.02 6.53
CA MET A 1 -18.85 -55.25 6.95
C MET A 1 -18.64 -54.10 5.97
N HIS A 2 -18.59 -52.87 6.51
CA HIS A 2 -17.85 -51.67 6.03
C HIS A 2 -18.13 -51.13 4.60
N LYS A 3 -18.27 -49.84 4.34
CA LYS A 3 -18.26 -48.58 5.10
C LYS A 3 -18.91 -47.53 4.17
N LYS A 4 -19.71 -46.62 4.74
CA LYS A 4 -20.18 -45.40 4.08
C LYS A 4 -18.98 -44.51 3.75
N SER A 5 -19.00 -43.86 2.59
CA SER A 5 -18.31 -42.57 2.42
C SER A 5 -19.09 -41.72 1.42
N ILE A 6 -19.80 -40.74 1.96
CA ILE A 6 -20.42 -39.64 1.23
C ILE A 6 -19.27 -38.68 0.92
N LEU A 7 -18.86 -38.60 -0.34
CA LEU A 7 -17.99 -37.53 -0.81
C LEU A 7 -18.83 -36.25 -0.89
N ALA A 8 -18.74 -35.43 0.15
CA ALA A 8 -19.18 -34.05 0.10
C ALA A 8 -18.27 -33.29 -0.87
N LEU A 9 -18.76 -33.04 -2.09
CA LEU A 9 -18.10 -32.15 -3.03
C LEU A 9 -18.31 -30.72 -2.50
N ALA A 10 -17.26 -30.15 -1.90
CA ALA A 10 -17.25 -28.77 -1.47
C ALA A 10 -17.39 -27.88 -2.73
N LEU A 11 -18.54 -27.22 -2.86
CA LEU A 11 -18.78 -26.18 -3.84
C LEU A 11 -17.87 -25.00 -3.46
N ILE A 12 -16.73 -24.86 -4.13
CA ILE A 12 -15.90 -23.67 -4.00
C ILE A 12 -16.68 -22.55 -4.69
N MET A 13 -17.45 -21.79 -3.91
CA MET A 13 -17.98 -20.50 -4.38
C MET A 13 -16.79 -19.56 -4.53
N ALA A 14 -16.16 -19.58 -5.72
CA ALA A 14 -15.33 -18.46 -6.13
C ALA A 14 -16.22 -17.21 -6.17
N PRO A 15 -15.83 -16.09 -5.56
CA PRO A 15 -16.55 -14.84 -5.77
C PRO A 15 -16.47 -14.49 -7.26
N LEU A 16 -17.63 -14.56 -7.93
CA LEU A 16 -17.84 -14.03 -9.28
C LEU A 16 -17.74 -12.51 -9.20
N PHE A 17 -16.52 -11.97 -9.25
CA PHE A 17 -16.34 -10.58 -9.63
C PHE A 17 -16.61 -10.48 -11.13
N ALA A 18 -17.87 -10.23 -11.49
CA ALA A 18 -18.24 -9.80 -12.82
C ALA A 18 -17.58 -8.44 -13.05
N GLN A 19 -16.44 -8.42 -13.74
CA GLN A 19 -15.83 -7.19 -14.19
C GLN A 19 -16.61 -6.70 -15.41
N ALA A 20 -17.38 -5.63 -15.25
CA ALA A 20 -17.96 -4.90 -16.37
C ALA A 20 -16.82 -4.40 -17.28
N ALA A 21 -16.94 -4.63 -18.58
CA ALA A 21 -15.95 -4.22 -19.56
C ALA A 21 -15.84 -2.69 -19.60
N ALA A 22 -14.65 -2.16 -19.33
CA ALA A 22 -14.37 -0.73 -19.45
C ALA A 22 -14.45 -0.29 -20.93
N THR A 23 -15.39 0.60 -21.26
CA THR A 23 -15.69 1.00 -22.65
C THR A 23 -14.81 2.14 -23.18
N GLN A 24 -14.00 2.82 -22.35
CA GLN A 24 -13.06 3.86 -22.78
C GLN A 24 -11.85 3.93 -21.83
N GLY A 25 -10.64 4.10 -22.38
CA GLY A 25 -9.39 4.14 -21.61
C GLY A 25 -8.40 5.19 -22.12
N GLN A 26 -7.79 5.92 -21.19
CA GLN A 26 -6.59 6.75 -21.39
C GLN A 26 -5.75 6.76 -20.10
N LEU A 27 -4.42 6.70 -20.25
CA LEU A 27 -3.41 6.60 -19.18
C LEU A 27 -2.39 7.75 -19.29
N THR A 28 -1.88 8.24 -18.15
CA THR A 28 -0.45 8.38 -17.74
C THR A 28 -0.37 9.11 -16.38
N PHE A 29 0.46 8.61 -15.45
CA PHE A 29 0.57 9.05 -14.05
C PHE A 29 2.00 9.48 -13.67
N THR A 30 2.13 10.36 -12.66
CA THR A 30 3.41 10.67 -12.00
C THR A 30 3.21 10.72 -10.48
N TRP A 31 3.95 9.90 -9.73
CA TRP A 31 4.21 10.12 -8.30
C TRP A 31 5.55 10.83 -8.18
N GLN A 32 5.64 11.87 -7.35
CA GLN A 32 6.91 12.51 -7.03
C GLN A 32 7.23 12.25 -5.57
N GLY A 33 8.41 11.67 -5.33
CA GLY A 33 8.97 11.48 -3.99
C GLY A 33 9.63 12.77 -3.52
N THR A 34 9.37 13.15 -2.27
CA THR A 34 10.12 14.21 -1.60
C THR A 34 11.39 13.60 -1.01
N ILE A 35 12.55 14.16 -1.36
CA ILE A 35 13.81 13.86 -0.68
C ILE A 35 13.65 14.24 0.80
N PRO A 36 14.01 13.37 1.76
CA PRO A 36 13.89 13.66 3.19
C PRO A 36 14.49 15.03 3.55
N ALA A 37 13.81 15.80 4.39
CA ALA A 37 14.35 17.04 4.95
C ALA A 37 15.49 16.80 5.96
N VAL A 38 15.76 15.54 6.26
CA VAL A 38 16.83 15.07 7.15
C VAL A 38 17.44 13.87 6.47
N ASP A 39 18.75 13.86 6.26
CA ASP A 39 19.46 12.67 5.81
C ASP A 39 18.95 11.46 6.60
N VAL A 40 18.58 10.37 5.92
CA VAL A 40 18.49 9.07 6.58
C VAL A 40 19.94 8.67 6.86
N VAL A 41 20.57 9.32 7.85
CA VAL A 41 21.82 8.84 8.47
C VAL A 41 21.44 7.68 9.40
N SER A 42 20.69 6.73 8.88
CA SER A 42 20.71 5.39 9.42
C SER A 42 21.86 4.69 8.71
N THR A 43 23.02 4.65 9.34
CA THR A 43 24.09 3.72 8.94
C THR A 43 23.69 2.25 9.15
N SER A 44 22.45 1.99 9.58
CA SER A 44 21.97 0.69 10.07
C SER A 44 21.05 -0.01 9.07
N TRP A 45 20.35 0.72 8.19
CA TRP A 45 19.39 0.19 7.22
C TRP A 45 19.13 1.15 6.05
N SER A 46 18.68 0.61 4.91
CA SER A 46 18.31 1.34 3.69
C SER A 46 17.10 0.71 2.97
N PHE A 47 16.57 1.40 1.95
CA PHE A 47 15.58 0.83 1.03
C PHE A 47 16.28 0.24 -0.19
N THR A 48 15.98 -1.01 -0.54
CA THR A 48 16.56 -1.69 -1.70
C THR A 48 15.50 -2.27 -2.63
N ASP A 49 15.88 -2.57 -3.87
CA ASP A 49 15.15 -3.52 -4.70
C ASP A 49 15.37 -4.97 -4.20
N ALA A 50 14.73 -5.94 -4.84
CA ALA A 50 14.87 -7.36 -4.49
C ALA A 50 16.26 -7.95 -4.80
N ALA A 51 17.08 -7.26 -5.60
CA ALA A 51 18.46 -7.63 -5.88
C ALA A 51 19.45 -7.02 -4.87
N GLY A 52 19.00 -6.10 -4.02
CA GLY A 52 19.81 -5.41 -3.01
C GLY A 52 20.42 -4.09 -3.49
N ASN A 53 20.05 -3.57 -4.66
CA ASN A 53 20.47 -2.24 -5.11
C ASN A 53 19.60 -1.15 -4.47
N ASP A 54 20.07 0.09 -4.45
CA ASP A 54 19.29 1.23 -3.95
C ASP A 54 17.92 1.32 -4.63
N TYR A 55 16.87 1.39 -3.81
CA TYR A 55 15.52 1.49 -4.32
C TYR A 55 15.28 2.87 -4.94
N THR A 56 14.95 2.90 -6.23
CA THR A 56 14.49 4.11 -6.91
C THR A 56 12.96 4.09 -7.00
N PRO A 57 12.24 4.99 -6.30
CA PRO A 57 10.79 5.04 -6.37
C PRO A 57 10.30 5.34 -7.79
N ILE A 58 9.34 4.54 -8.26
CA ILE A 58 8.62 4.77 -9.52
C ILE A 58 7.17 5.15 -9.25
N PRO A 59 6.52 5.90 -10.15
CA PRO A 59 5.09 6.14 -10.09
C PRO A 59 4.25 4.86 -9.99
N ILE A 60 3.36 4.81 -8.99
CA ILE A 60 2.40 3.70 -8.82
C ILE A 60 1.16 3.99 -9.66
N VAL A 61 0.80 3.08 -10.55
CA VAL A 61 -0.38 3.26 -11.41
C VAL A 61 -1.65 2.92 -10.63
N LEU A 62 -2.66 3.79 -10.71
CA LEU A 62 -4.01 3.51 -10.22
C LEU A 62 -4.90 3.05 -11.40
N GLN A 63 -5.65 1.99 -11.18
CA GLN A 63 -6.79 1.63 -11.99
C GLN A 63 -8.01 2.42 -11.51
N ALA A 64 -8.69 3.07 -12.45
CA ALA A 64 -9.92 3.81 -12.22
C ALA A 64 -11.10 3.02 -12.78
N THR A 65 -12.13 2.81 -11.96
CA THR A 65 -13.39 2.17 -12.36
C THR A 65 -14.56 3.00 -11.86
N ILE A 66 -15.52 3.29 -12.72
CA ILE A 66 -16.78 3.91 -12.31
C ILE A 66 -17.76 2.77 -12.00
N ALA A 67 -18.25 2.73 -10.76
CA ALA A 67 -19.25 1.76 -10.32
C ALA A 67 -20.67 2.18 -10.76
N ASP A 68 -21.63 1.26 -10.63
CA ASP A 68 -23.03 1.48 -11.04
C ASP A 68 -23.73 2.63 -10.30
N ASP A 69 -23.24 2.98 -9.11
CA ASP A 69 -23.70 4.12 -8.30
C ASP A 69 -22.99 5.44 -8.66
N ASN A 70 -22.27 5.46 -9.79
CA ASN A 70 -21.41 6.55 -10.26
C ASN A 70 -20.28 6.96 -9.31
N THR A 71 -19.96 6.16 -8.28
CA THR A 71 -18.74 6.35 -7.52
C THR A 71 -17.53 5.93 -8.35
N LEU A 72 -16.40 6.60 -8.11
CA LEU A 72 -15.14 6.29 -8.76
C LEU A 72 -14.25 5.52 -7.79
N ASP A 73 -14.01 4.25 -8.09
CA ASP A 73 -13.06 3.40 -7.39
C ASP A 73 -11.67 3.59 -8.01
N LEU A 74 -10.70 3.92 -7.16
CA LEU A 74 -9.30 4.09 -7.51
C LEU A 74 -8.49 3.06 -6.75
N VAL A 75 -7.91 2.10 -7.45
CA VAL A 75 -7.20 0.97 -6.85
C VAL A 75 -5.80 0.89 -7.42
N THR A 76 -4.80 0.64 -6.58
CA THR A 76 -3.45 0.36 -7.05
C THR A 76 -3.43 -0.83 -7.99
N GLN A 77 -2.99 -0.63 -9.24
CA GLN A 77 -2.93 -1.68 -10.26
C GLN A 77 -1.90 -2.75 -9.90
N ALA A 78 -0.73 -2.32 -9.43
CA ALA A 78 0.33 -3.18 -8.92
C ALA A 78 0.96 -2.48 -7.69
N PRO A 79 1.00 -3.14 -6.52
CA PRO A 79 1.66 -2.57 -5.35
C PRO A 79 3.12 -2.22 -5.63
N ALA A 80 3.62 -1.13 -5.05
CA ALA A 80 5.05 -0.85 -5.06
C ALA A 80 5.75 -1.86 -4.14
N THR A 81 6.69 -2.61 -4.73
CA THR A 81 7.48 -3.61 -4.02
C THR A 81 8.91 -3.12 -3.84
N PHE A 82 9.39 -3.16 -2.60
CA PHE A 82 10.75 -2.82 -2.22
C PHE A 82 11.14 -3.63 -0.99
N GLU A 83 12.39 -3.53 -0.56
CA GLU A 83 12.87 -4.12 0.67
C GLU A 83 13.38 -3.05 1.61
N ILE A 84 13.20 -3.29 2.91
CA ILE A 84 14.00 -2.64 3.95
C ILE A 84 15.12 -3.62 4.25
N ARG A 85 16.37 -3.15 4.22
CA ARG A 85 17.55 -3.99 4.38
C ARG A 85 18.49 -3.39 5.41
N SER A 86 19.08 -4.22 6.27
CA SER A 86 20.15 -3.77 7.15
C SER A 86 21.39 -3.43 6.33
N ALA A 87 22.07 -2.35 6.69
CA ALA A 87 23.29 -1.90 6.02
C ALA A 87 24.46 -2.89 6.15
N THR A 88 24.41 -3.81 7.13
CA THR A 88 25.44 -4.83 7.31
C THR A 88 24.83 -6.22 7.37
N SER A 89 25.50 -7.21 6.78
CA SER A 89 25.08 -8.62 6.84
C SER A 89 25.26 -9.26 8.21
N ALA A 90 25.93 -8.57 9.14
CA ALA A 90 26.12 -8.97 10.53
C ALA A 90 24.91 -8.63 11.42
N ASN A 91 23.95 -7.88 10.90
CA ASN A 91 22.77 -7.44 11.63
C ASN A 91 21.49 -8.00 11.00
N ASN A 92 20.50 -8.23 11.85
CA ASN A 92 19.15 -8.58 11.45
C ASN A 92 18.20 -7.43 11.77
N LEU A 93 17.18 -7.27 10.95
CA LEU A 93 16.01 -6.48 11.30
C LEU A 93 15.26 -7.20 12.42
N SER A 94 14.78 -6.46 13.42
CA SER A 94 14.00 -6.98 14.53
C SER A 94 12.58 -6.43 14.59
N GLY A 95 12.34 -5.25 14.01
CA GLY A 95 11.03 -4.63 13.93
C GLY A 95 10.96 -3.56 12.85
N ILE A 96 9.79 -3.42 12.22
CA ILE A 96 9.48 -2.36 11.29
C ILE A 96 8.11 -1.80 11.65
N SER A 97 8.05 -0.49 11.89
CA SER A 97 6.81 0.25 12.06
C SER A 97 6.75 1.40 11.06
N ALA A 98 5.55 1.82 10.68
CA ALA A 98 5.36 2.95 9.76
C ALA A 98 4.12 3.77 10.10
N TYR A 99 4.13 5.04 9.69
CA TYR A 99 2.99 5.95 9.75
C TYR A 99 3.02 6.95 8.60
N LEU A 100 1.88 7.58 8.32
CA LEU A 100 1.80 8.70 7.40
C LEU A 100 2.16 9.99 8.14
N ALA A 101 3.06 10.80 7.59
CA ALA A 101 3.35 12.12 8.15
C ALA A 101 2.13 13.05 8.04
N SER A 102 1.30 12.86 7.02
CA SER A 102 0.06 13.58 6.78
C SER A 102 -0.94 12.69 6.03
N PRO A 103 -2.26 12.96 6.09
CA PRO A 103 -3.23 12.27 5.25
C PRO A 103 -2.89 12.43 3.76
N PRO A 104 -3.27 11.48 2.89
CA PRO A 104 -3.10 11.62 1.44
C PRO A 104 -3.81 12.86 0.91
N VAL A 105 -3.06 13.68 0.17
CA VAL A 105 -3.60 14.82 -0.57
C VAL A 105 -3.80 14.41 -2.01
N SER A 106 -5.00 14.64 -2.52
CA SER A 106 -5.38 14.38 -3.90
C SER A 106 -5.27 15.65 -4.76
N THR A 107 -4.91 15.49 -6.03
CA THR A 107 -5.11 16.51 -7.06
C THR A 107 -6.04 15.98 -8.15
N GLY A 108 -6.81 16.86 -8.79
CA GLY A 108 -7.78 16.48 -9.83
C GLY A 108 -9.12 15.94 -9.33
N LEU A 109 -9.28 15.77 -8.02
CA LEU A 109 -10.57 15.60 -7.35
C LEU A 109 -11.15 16.97 -6.97
N ILE A 110 -12.48 17.04 -6.92
CA ILE A 110 -13.22 18.24 -6.49
C ILE A 110 -13.15 18.38 -4.96
N LYS A 111 -13.07 17.26 -4.23
CA LYS A 111 -13.00 17.20 -2.76
C LYS A 111 -11.87 16.28 -2.32
N GLN A 112 -11.18 16.68 -1.25
CA GLN A 112 -10.19 15.83 -0.59
C GLN A 112 -10.88 14.64 0.08
N LEU A 113 -10.19 13.51 0.10
CA LEU A 113 -10.69 12.29 0.71
C LEU A 113 -10.25 12.20 2.17
N THR A 114 -11.09 11.60 3.00
CA THR A 114 -10.76 11.32 4.40
C THR A 114 -9.95 10.03 4.49
N LEU A 115 -8.86 10.06 5.26
CA LEU A 115 -8.06 8.86 5.52
C LEU A 115 -8.89 7.87 6.34
N LYS A 116 -9.01 6.65 5.83
CA LYS A 116 -9.53 5.49 6.54
C LYS A 116 -8.37 4.76 7.20
N GLU A 117 -8.45 4.63 8.52
CA GLU A 117 -7.39 4.05 9.36
C GLU A 117 -7.57 2.55 9.62
N THR A 118 -8.48 1.89 8.89
CA THR A 118 -8.76 0.46 8.99
C THR A 118 -8.61 -0.19 7.62
N LEU A 119 -8.35 -1.51 7.61
CA LEU A 119 -8.12 -2.27 6.38
C LEU A 119 -9.40 -2.54 5.56
N ALA A 120 -10.57 -2.15 6.07
CA ALA A 120 -11.81 -2.30 5.31
C ALA A 120 -11.77 -1.45 4.03
N ALA A 121 -12.47 -1.90 2.99
CA ALA A 121 -12.56 -1.15 1.73
C ALA A 121 -13.05 0.30 1.97
N PRO A 122 -12.52 1.30 1.25
CA PRO A 122 -12.93 2.69 1.42
C PRO A 122 -14.42 2.88 1.07
N ASN A 123 -15.13 3.64 1.89
CA ASN A 123 -16.45 4.17 1.56
C ASN A 123 -16.31 5.38 0.62
N ALA A 124 -17.43 5.85 0.05
CA ALA A 124 -17.42 7.07 -0.74
C ALA A 124 -16.87 8.26 0.06
N GLY A 125 -15.87 8.95 -0.51
CA GLY A 125 -15.15 10.04 0.14
C GLY A 125 -13.92 9.61 0.96
N GLU A 126 -13.55 8.33 0.94
CA GLU A 126 -12.44 7.79 1.74
C GLU A 126 -11.25 7.32 0.89
N VAL A 127 -10.07 7.35 1.50
CA VAL A 127 -8.81 6.79 0.99
C VAL A 127 -8.13 5.97 2.07
N VAL A 128 -7.56 4.82 1.74
CA VAL A 128 -6.73 4.00 2.62
C VAL A 128 -5.38 3.75 1.97
N VAL A 129 -4.31 3.93 2.74
CA VAL A 129 -2.94 3.55 2.36
C VAL A 129 -2.57 2.30 3.13
N VAL A 130 -2.11 1.27 2.42
CA VAL A 130 -1.86 -0.05 2.96
C VAL A 130 -0.40 -0.42 2.74
N LEU A 131 0.28 -0.83 3.80
CA LEU A 131 1.64 -1.37 3.76
C LEU A 131 1.65 -2.77 4.37
N ASN A 132 2.05 -3.78 3.59
CA ASN A 132 2.01 -5.19 3.98
C ASN A 132 0.68 -5.60 4.61
N ASN A 133 -0.42 -5.22 3.97
CA ASN A 133 -1.78 -5.50 4.44
C ASN A 133 -2.15 -4.83 5.78
N ASN A 134 -1.45 -3.76 6.18
CA ASN A 134 -1.81 -2.92 7.32
C ASN A 134 -2.22 -1.53 6.84
N ALA A 135 -3.38 -1.03 7.29
CA ALA A 135 -3.79 0.34 7.02
C ALA A 135 -2.92 1.31 7.83
N LEU A 136 -2.27 2.25 7.15
CA LEU A 136 -1.45 3.27 7.79
C LEU A 136 -2.31 4.40 8.36
N LYS A 137 -1.81 4.98 9.44
CA LYS A 137 -2.46 6.07 10.18
C LYS A 137 -1.60 7.31 10.15
N THR A 138 -2.20 8.47 10.43
CA THR A 138 -1.45 9.72 10.47
C THR A 138 -0.82 9.94 11.85
N GLY A 139 0.44 10.39 11.86
CA GLY A 139 1.16 10.82 13.06
C GLY A 139 1.91 9.69 13.77
N SER A 140 3.03 10.04 14.40
CA SER A 140 3.95 9.10 15.02
C SER A 140 3.36 8.34 16.21
N SER A 141 2.41 8.93 16.94
CA SER A 141 1.68 8.27 18.03
C SER A 141 0.82 7.09 17.55
N ASN A 142 0.53 7.04 16.26
CA ASN A 142 -0.30 6.03 15.62
C ASN A 142 0.53 5.09 14.72
N ALA A 143 1.84 5.00 14.95
CA ALA A 143 2.72 4.09 14.22
C ALA A 143 2.18 2.66 14.24
N VAL A 144 2.09 2.08 13.06
CA VAL A 144 1.58 0.73 12.86
C VAL A 144 2.76 -0.21 12.75
N THR A 145 2.79 -1.26 13.57
CA THR A 145 3.77 -2.34 13.43
C THR A 145 3.48 -3.10 12.14
N ILE A 146 4.43 -3.08 11.22
CA ILE A 146 4.33 -3.72 9.90
C ILE A 146 4.85 -5.14 9.97
N GLN A 147 6.01 -5.32 10.62
CA GLN A 147 6.61 -6.63 10.90
C GLN A 147 7.32 -6.58 12.25
N ASN A 148 7.29 -7.68 12.97
CA ASN A 148 8.05 -7.89 14.20
C ASN A 148 8.80 -9.23 14.12
N ASN A 149 9.88 -9.37 14.88
CA ASN A 149 10.66 -10.61 14.97
C ASN A 149 11.17 -11.13 13.61
N ILE A 150 11.55 -10.22 12.71
CA ILE A 150 11.94 -10.54 11.33
C ILE A 150 13.14 -11.50 11.30
N ASN A 151 14.13 -11.27 12.17
CA ASN A 151 15.36 -12.06 12.32
C ASN A 151 16.05 -12.38 10.98
N ASN A 152 16.01 -11.41 10.07
CA ASN A 152 16.60 -11.49 8.73
C ASN A 152 17.22 -10.14 8.37
N ALA A 153 18.21 -10.13 7.49
CA ALA A 153 18.88 -8.90 7.04
C ALA A 153 18.00 -8.04 6.12
N ALA A 154 16.92 -8.60 5.57
CA ALA A 154 15.99 -7.89 4.69
C ALA A 154 14.54 -8.29 4.96
N ALA A 155 13.62 -7.36 4.70
CA ALA A 155 12.18 -7.55 4.79
C ALA A 155 11.48 -6.93 3.57
N ALA A 156 10.68 -7.73 2.87
CA ALA A 156 9.92 -7.29 1.71
C ALA A 156 8.71 -6.43 2.13
N MET A 157 8.53 -5.35 1.39
CA MET A 157 7.47 -4.36 1.56
C MET A 157 6.59 -4.29 0.32
N SER A 158 5.29 -4.12 0.53
CA SER A 158 4.26 -3.97 -0.49
C SER A 158 3.36 -2.81 -0.10
N LEU A 159 3.46 -1.72 -0.85
CA LEU A 159 2.69 -0.50 -0.63
C LEU A 159 1.57 -0.36 -1.67
N ALA A 160 0.36 -0.07 -1.21
CA ALA A 160 -0.81 0.16 -2.04
C ALA A 160 -1.69 1.29 -1.49
N LEU A 161 -2.48 1.88 -2.38
CA LEU A 161 -3.53 2.84 -2.07
C LEU A 161 -4.84 2.38 -2.70
N TYR A 162 -5.93 2.54 -1.94
CA TYR A 162 -7.29 2.33 -2.40
C TYR A 162 -8.12 3.56 -2.02
N ALA A 163 -8.93 4.06 -2.93
CA ALA A 163 -9.81 5.18 -2.67
C ALA A 163 -11.15 4.98 -3.36
N LYS A 164 -12.21 5.54 -2.75
CA LYS A 164 -13.54 5.57 -3.35
C LYS A 164 -14.05 7.00 -3.31
N VAL A 165 -14.30 7.57 -4.47
CA VAL A 165 -14.71 8.96 -4.64
C VAL A 165 -16.21 9.00 -4.89
N ALA A 166 -16.92 9.90 -4.20
CA ALA A 166 -18.34 10.13 -4.45
C ALA A 166 -18.57 10.68 -5.88
N GLN A 167 -19.79 10.50 -6.40
CA GLN A 167 -20.16 10.97 -7.76
C GLN A 167 -19.89 12.46 -7.99
N ASP A 168 -20.05 13.31 -6.98
CA ASP A 168 -19.80 14.75 -7.03
C ASP A 168 -18.34 15.14 -6.71
N GLY A 169 -17.47 14.14 -6.54
CA GLY A 169 -16.08 14.31 -6.13
C GLY A 169 -15.07 14.33 -7.27
N TYR A 170 -15.50 14.11 -8.52
CA TYR A 170 -14.62 14.11 -9.69
C TYR A 170 -15.33 14.64 -10.94
N THR A 171 -14.53 15.09 -11.91
CA THR A 171 -15.02 15.44 -13.25
C THR A 171 -14.63 14.31 -14.21
N PRO A 172 -15.58 13.71 -14.96
CA PRO A 172 -15.24 12.68 -15.94
C PRO A 172 -14.14 13.15 -16.92
N GLY A 173 -13.14 12.30 -17.14
CA GLY A 173 -11.97 12.62 -17.97
C GLY A 173 -10.87 13.42 -17.26
N SER A 174 -11.03 13.78 -15.98
CA SER A 174 -9.93 14.39 -15.21
C SER A 174 -8.86 13.35 -14.86
N SER A 175 -7.62 13.83 -14.69
CA SER A 175 -6.53 13.05 -14.12
C SER A 175 -6.52 13.22 -12.61
N VAL A 176 -6.26 12.14 -11.88
CA VAL A 176 -6.19 12.14 -10.42
C VAL A 176 -4.83 11.64 -9.96
N SER A 177 -4.25 12.29 -8.95
CA SER A 177 -3.05 11.82 -8.27
C SER A 177 -3.18 11.98 -6.76
N PHE A 178 -2.40 11.19 -6.02
CA PHE A 178 -2.29 11.27 -4.56
C PHE A 178 -0.83 11.45 -4.15
N SER A 179 -0.61 12.18 -3.05
CA SER A 179 0.70 12.27 -2.41
C SER A 179 0.55 12.22 -0.89
N THR A 180 1.39 11.43 -0.24
CA THR A 180 1.55 11.37 1.21
C THR A 180 2.98 10.94 1.56
N PRO A 181 3.65 11.59 2.53
CA PRO A 181 4.91 11.09 3.05
C PRO A 181 4.68 9.94 4.03
N ILE A 182 5.41 8.84 3.85
CA ILE A 182 5.40 7.69 4.76
C ILE A 182 6.72 7.69 5.55
N ILE A 183 6.62 7.59 6.87
CA ILE A 183 7.77 7.52 7.77
C ILE A 183 7.90 6.10 8.30
N PHE A 184 9.13 5.58 8.27
CA PHE A 184 9.49 4.26 8.76
C PHE A 184 10.35 4.38 10.01
N SER A 185 10.10 3.49 10.97
CA SER A 185 10.97 3.20 12.09
C SER A 185 11.41 1.74 11.98
N VAL A 186 12.71 1.50 11.98
CA VAL A 186 13.28 0.17 11.77
C VAL A 186 14.25 -0.13 12.90
N ASP A 187 13.97 -1.23 13.59
CA ASP A 187 14.84 -1.75 14.64
C ASP A 187 15.81 -2.76 14.02
N VAL A 188 17.09 -2.58 14.35
CA VAL A 188 18.19 -3.41 13.86
C VAL A 188 18.93 -3.98 15.06
N THR A 189 19.25 -5.26 15.03
CA THR A 189 19.93 -5.96 16.13
C THR A 189 21.08 -6.80 15.59
N ALA A 190 22.17 -6.90 16.35
CA ALA A 190 23.29 -7.75 15.99
C ALA A 190 22.83 -9.21 15.88
N ARG A 191 23.35 -9.93 14.88
CA ARG A 191 23.11 -11.36 14.74
C ARG A 191 23.87 -12.10 15.82
N ASN A 192 23.16 -12.78 16.71
CA ASN A 192 23.81 -13.73 17.64
C ASN A 192 24.39 -14.87 16.79
N GLY A 193 25.71 -15.06 16.87
CA GLY A 193 26.44 -16.13 16.21
C GLY A 193 26.15 -17.51 16.79
#